data_AF-A0A7S2Y456-F1
#
_entry.id   AF-A0A7S2Y456-F1
#
_cell.length_a   1.000
_cell.length_b   1.000
_cell.length_c   1.000
_cell.angle_alpha   90.00
_cell.angle_beta   90.00
_cell.angle_gamma   90.00
#
_symmetry.space_group_name_H-M   'P 1'
#
loop_
_entity.id
_entity.type
_entity.pdbx_description
1 polymer ?
#
loop_
_entity_poly.entity_id
_entity_poly.type
_entity_poly.pdbx_seq_one_letter_code
_entity_poly.pdbx_strand_id
1 'polypeptide(L)'
;EKSYTITNYVQNWCKLCVTCGFAGWGTDTVDLELDSLYLVEKDNFESSRLKTPYAQLESVDWTRACCCCYSVNFASPGCGCNKALVQELADELQHRKIERGNVAQIRQLEALDVQAREAQLKLAATLEAMGSSFPPSDDNLVTIYGSPQLAPKAMTMKRPHDGPSATFETKTYDLTNYCTSFLACCCSLGMAGPCTHVEVELDPEEMVQTTSNWCMTTSQRTPYAQLGSVDVESACGCCKSIPDV
;
A
#
# COMPACT_ATOMS: atom_id res chain seq x y z
N GLU A 1 21.74 4.12 11.68
CA GLU A 1 21.20 2.84 11.17
C GLU A 1 20.79 2.01 12.36
N LYS A 2 19.64 1.33 12.32
CA LYS A 2 19.16 0.44 13.38
C LYS A 2 18.68 -0.86 12.76
N SER A 3 18.84 -1.97 13.47
CA SER A 3 18.40 -3.30 13.04
C SER A 3 17.57 -3.94 14.14
N TYR A 4 16.44 -4.54 13.76
CA TYR A 4 15.51 -5.19 14.66
C TYR A 4 15.32 -6.64 14.25
N THR A 5 15.60 -7.58 15.16
CA THR A 5 15.29 -9.00 14.93
C THR A 5 13.81 -9.24 15.21
N ILE A 6 13.08 -9.65 14.17
CA ILE A 6 11.64 -9.87 14.20
C ILE A 6 11.28 -11.35 13.97
N THR A 7 12.24 -12.25 14.15
CA THR A 7 12.07 -13.69 13.91
C THR A 7 10.89 -14.26 14.68
N ASN A 8 9.90 -14.78 13.95
CA ASN A 8 8.79 -15.52 14.54
C ASN A 8 9.20 -16.98 14.79
N TYR A 9 9.67 -17.28 15.99
CA TYR A 9 10.11 -18.63 16.36
C TYR A 9 9.03 -19.70 16.22
N VAL A 10 7.74 -19.34 16.36
CA VAL A 10 6.63 -20.30 16.19
C VAL A 10 6.46 -20.67 14.72
N GLN A 11 6.47 -19.69 13.83
CA GLN A 11 6.44 -19.95 12.38
C GLN A 11 7.66 -20.74 11.93
N ASN A 12 8.85 -20.43 12.45
CA ASN A 12 10.07 -21.15 12.11
C ASN A 12 10.07 -22.58 12.65
N TRP A 13 9.49 -22.81 13.83
CA TRP A 13 9.27 -24.16 14.33
C TRP A 13 8.30 -24.94 13.43
N CYS A 14 7.19 -24.33 13.00
CA CYS A 14 6.26 -24.94 12.06
C CYS A 14 6.92 -25.23 10.71
N LYS A 15 7.68 -24.29 10.13
CA LYS A 15 8.46 -24.50 8.90
C LYS A 15 9.44 -25.65 9.05
N LEU A 16 10.16 -25.73 10.17
CA LEU A 16 11.10 -26.79 10.49
C LEU A 16 10.40 -28.16 10.53
N CYS A 17 9.25 -28.25 11.21
CA CYS A 17 8.48 -29.49 11.31
C CYS A 17 7.91 -29.94 9.95
N VAL A 18 7.37 -29.02 9.16
CA VAL A 18 6.73 -29.33 7.87
C VAL A 18 7.76 -29.70 6.80
N THR A 19 8.96 -29.11 6.85
CA THR A 19 10.04 -29.40 5.89
C THR A 19 10.96 -30.53 6.34
N CYS A 20 10.57 -31.33 7.35
CA CYS A 20 11.39 -32.40 7.93
C CYS A 20 12.82 -31.96 8.32
N GLY A 21 12.96 -30.72 8.78
CA GLY A 21 14.24 -30.14 9.18
C GLY A 21 15.11 -29.62 8.03
N PHE A 22 14.73 -29.84 6.76
CA PHE A 22 15.55 -29.42 5.62
C PHE A 22 15.67 -27.89 5.54
N ALA A 23 14.58 -27.13 5.72
CA ALA A 23 14.63 -25.67 5.60
C ALA A 23 15.36 -24.96 6.77
N GLY A 24 15.62 -25.66 7.88
CA GLY A 24 16.35 -25.10 9.01
C GLY A 24 15.60 -24.03 9.81
N TRP A 25 16.36 -23.30 10.63
CA TRP A 25 15.87 -22.15 11.39
C TRP A 25 16.13 -20.87 10.61
N GLY A 26 15.05 -20.18 10.24
CA GLY A 26 15.14 -18.86 9.64
C GLY A 26 15.40 -17.75 10.67
N THR A 27 15.93 -16.62 10.22
CA THR A 27 15.96 -15.37 10.97
C THR A 27 15.47 -14.25 10.09
N ASP A 28 14.54 -13.45 10.62
CA ASP A 28 13.98 -12.29 9.93
C ASP A 28 14.44 -11.03 10.66
N THR A 29 15.05 -10.10 9.94
CA THR A 29 15.53 -8.83 10.50
C THR A 29 15.04 -7.64 9.67
N VAL A 30 14.66 -6.57 10.36
CA VAL A 30 14.31 -5.28 9.77
C VAL A 30 15.47 -4.33 9.93
N ASP A 31 16.11 -3.94 8.83
CA ASP A 31 17.20 -2.97 8.82
C ASP A 31 16.70 -1.60 8.36
N LEU A 32 16.79 -0.60 9.25
CA LEU A 32 16.38 0.77 9.01
C LEU A 32 17.56 1.63 8.53
N GLU A 33 17.77 1.70 7.21
CA GLU A 33 18.72 2.61 6.57
C GLU A 33 18.16 4.03 6.40
N LEU A 34 18.96 4.95 5.85
CA LEU A 34 18.58 6.36 5.65
C LEU A 34 17.38 6.50 4.70
N ASP A 35 17.42 5.93 3.51
CA ASP A 35 16.35 6.21 2.52
C ASP A 35 15.37 5.03 2.36
N SER A 36 15.63 3.90 3.00
CA SER A 36 14.83 2.68 2.87
C SER A 36 14.88 1.78 4.12
N LEU A 37 13.85 0.94 4.24
CA LEU A 37 13.80 -0.22 5.12
C LEU A 37 14.15 -1.47 4.30
N TYR A 38 14.90 -2.39 4.91
CA TYR A 38 15.14 -3.71 4.35
C TYR A 38 14.53 -4.77 5.25
N LEU A 39 13.79 -5.70 4.64
CA LEU A 39 13.45 -6.97 5.26
C LEU A 39 14.48 -7.98 4.79
N VAL A 40 15.25 -8.51 5.73
CA VAL A 40 16.26 -9.52 5.46
C VAL A 40 15.77 -10.82 6.08
N GLU A 41 15.43 -11.78 5.23
CA GLU A 41 15.12 -13.13 5.65
C GLU A 41 16.33 -13.99 5.34
N LYS A 42 16.82 -14.72 6.35
CA LYS A 42 17.92 -15.68 6.17
C LYS A 42 17.43 -17.03 6.61
N ASP A 43 17.53 -18.02 5.74
CA ASP A 43 17.41 -19.41 6.12
C ASP A 43 18.72 -20.17 5.81
N ASN A 44 18.69 -21.50 5.91
CA ASN A 44 19.88 -22.32 5.68
C ASN A 44 20.30 -22.41 4.21
N PHE A 45 19.44 -22.03 3.27
CA PHE A 45 19.67 -22.18 1.83
C PHE A 45 19.86 -20.85 1.12
N GLU A 46 19.12 -19.83 1.53
CA GLU A 46 19.02 -18.57 0.82
C GLU A 46 18.88 -17.40 1.81
N SER A 47 19.46 -16.27 1.42
CA SER A 47 19.22 -14.99 2.08
C SER A 47 18.48 -14.08 1.11
N SER A 48 17.24 -13.75 1.44
CA SER A 48 16.46 -12.78 0.68
C SER A 48 16.59 -11.41 1.35
N ARG A 49 16.67 -10.35 0.54
CA ARG A 49 16.74 -8.96 1.02
C ARG A 49 15.80 -8.10 0.20
N LEU A 50 14.64 -7.78 0.78
CA LEU A 50 13.63 -6.92 0.15
C LEU A 50 13.84 -5.47 0.59
N LYS A 51 14.03 -4.56 -0.37
CA LYS A 51 14.18 -3.13 -0.13
C LYS A 51 12.84 -2.42 -0.34
N THR A 52 12.38 -1.69 0.68
CA THR A 52 11.18 -0.85 0.62
C THR A 52 11.56 0.59 0.98
N PRO A 53 11.48 1.56 0.04
CA PRO A 53 11.69 2.97 0.34
C PRO A 53 10.56 3.50 1.23
N TYR A 54 10.88 4.38 2.19
CA TYR A 54 9.87 4.90 3.14
C TYR A 54 8.71 5.64 2.45
N ALA A 55 8.96 6.22 1.27
CA ALA A 55 7.95 6.90 0.46
C ALA A 55 6.83 5.97 -0.04
N GLN A 56 7.10 4.67 -0.13
CA GLN A 56 6.14 3.65 -0.55
C GLN A 56 5.41 2.99 0.63
N LEU A 57 5.69 3.39 1.88
CA LEU A 57 4.93 2.92 3.03
C LEU A 57 3.61 3.69 3.12
N GLU A 58 2.53 3.08 2.64
CA GLU A 58 1.18 3.67 2.63
C GLU A 58 0.69 4.02 4.04
N SER A 59 0.95 3.14 5.01
CA SER A 59 0.64 3.27 6.44
C SER A 59 1.69 2.55 7.29
N VAL A 60 1.78 2.96 8.56
CA VAL A 60 2.52 2.21 9.59
C VAL A 60 1.47 1.74 10.57
N ASP A 61 0.90 0.58 10.28
CA ASP A 61 -0.23 0.04 11.01
C ASP A 61 0.26 -0.87 12.11
N TRP A 62 -0.09 -0.49 13.33
CA TRP A 62 0.07 -1.33 14.49
C TRP A 62 -1.13 -2.26 14.59
N THR A 63 -0.90 -3.55 14.40
CA THR A 63 -1.97 -4.55 14.42
C THR A 63 -1.76 -5.53 15.57
N ARG A 64 -2.84 -5.84 16.28
CA ARG A 64 -2.86 -6.86 17.34
C ARG A 64 -3.62 -8.09 16.85
N ALA A 65 -2.94 -9.05 16.24
CA ALA A 65 -3.58 -10.23 15.65
C ALA A 65 -4.17 -11.23 16.70
N CYS A 66 -3.68 -11.24 17.94
CA CYS A 66 -4.18 -12.13 19.02
C CYS A 66 -3.81 -11.62 20.42
N CYS A 67 -4.32 -12.27 21.48
CA CYS A 67 -4.13 -11.95 22.91
C CYS A 67 -2.68 -11.60 23.29
N CYS A 68 -1.68 -12.16 22.59
CA CYS A 68 -0.25 -12.01 22.85
C CYS A 68 0.60 -11.66 21.61
N CYS A 69 -0.03 -11.32 20.47
CA CYS A 69 0.67 -11.12 19.20
C CYS A 69 0.46 -9.69 18.69
N TYR A 70 1.55 -8.96 18.52
CA TYR A 70 1.60 -7.63 17.93
C TYR A 70 2.43 -7.68 16.64
N SER A 71 2.07 -6.87 15.66
CA SER A 71 2.82 -6.69 14.42
C SER A 71 2.82 -5.23 14.00
N VAL A 72 3.84 -4.83 13.26
CA VAL A 72 3.87 -3.56 12.51
C VAL A 72 3.95 -3.92 11.04
N ASN A 73 2.94 -3.57 10.26
CA ASN A 73 2.82 -3.96 8.85
C ASN A 73 3.02 -5.49 8.70
N PHE A 74 4.12 -5.91 8.04
CA PHE A 74 4.45 -7.32 7.78
C PHE A 74 5.38 -7.96 8.83
N ALA A 75 5.87 -7.18 9.80
CA ALA A 75 6.83 -7.64 10.80
C ALA A 75 6.11 -8.11 12.08
N SER A 76 6.22 -9.39 12.42
CA SER A 76 5.67 -9.94 13.67
C SER A 76 6.70 -10.80 14.41
N PRO A 77 7.12 -10.42 15.64
CA PRO A 77 8.08 -11.20 16.43
C PRO A 77 7.51 -12.49 17.06
N GLY A 78 6.37 -12.99 16.59
CA GLY A 78 5.78 -14.29 17.02
C GLY A 78 4.99 -14.26 18.33
N CYS A 79 4.49 -15.42 18.77
CA CYS A 79 3.60 -15.49 19.94
C CYS A 79 4.36 -15.18 21.25
N GLY A 80 3.84 -14.27 22.08
CA GLY A 80 4.50 -13.78 23.31
C GLY A 80 5.16 -12.40 23.17
N CYS A 81 4.72 -11.62 22.17
CA CYS A 81 5.35 -10.39 21.69
C CYS A 81 5.76 -9.40 22.78
N ASN A 82 7.01 -8.92 22.67
CA ASN A 82 7.49 -7.73 23.36
C ASN A 82 6.77 -6.49 22.81
N LYS A 83 5.62 -6.15 23.39
CA LYS A 83 4.80 -4.99 23.00
C LYS A 83 5.63 -3.71 22.91
N ALA A 84 6.58 -3.52 23.83
CA ALA A 84 7.43 -2.33 23.85
C ALA A 84 8.31 -2.25 22.60
N LEU A 85 8.90 -3.36 22.15
CA LEU A 85 9.71 -3.41 20.93
C LEU A 85 8.89 -3.09 19.67
N VAL A 86 7.70 -3.68 19.55
CA VAL A 86 6.82 -3.48 18.40
C VAL A 86 6.32 -2.03 18.35
N GLN A 87 5.99 -1.47 19.51
CA GLN A 87 5.58 -0.07 19.61
C GLN A 87 6.73 0.89 19.28
N GLU A 88 7.95 0.65 19.80
CA GLU A 88 9.14 1.43 19.44
C GLU A 88 9.40 1.39 17.92
N LEU A 89 9.28 0.20 17.31
CA LEU A 89 9.45 0.03 15.88
C LEU A 89 8.39 0.81 15.07
N ALA A 90 7.12 0.77 15.50
CA ALA A 90 6.04 1.52 14.87
C ALA A 90 6.28 3.04 14.96
N ASP A 91 6.64 3.53 16.15
CA ASP A 91 6.89 4.95 16.39
C ASP A 91 8.08 5.44 15.53
N GLU A 92 9.15 4.66 15.44
CA GLU A 92 10.30 5.02 14.61
C GLU A 92 9.99 4.99 13.11
N LEU A 93 9.25 3.97 12.63
CA LEU A 93 8.83 3.89 11.23
C LEU A 93 7.92 5.06 10.86
N GLN A 94 6.98 5.41 11.74
CA GLN A 94 6.07 6.54 11.53
C GLN A 94 6.83 7.87 11.50
N HIS A 95 7.78 8.08 12.42
CA HIS A 95 8.62 9.27 12.43
C HIS A 95 9.42 9.41 11.13
N ARG A 96 10.08 8.33 10.69
CA ARG A 96 10.87 8.33 9.44
C ARG A 96 10.00 8.53 8.22
N LYS A 97 8.80 7.95 8.18
CA LYS A 97 7.83 8.17 7.11
C LYS A 97 7.44 9.64 7.01
N ILE A 98 7.14 10.31 8.13
CA ILE A 98 6.77 11.73 8.12
C ILE A 98 7.94 12.60 7.67
N GLU A 99 9.14 12.39 8.24
CA GLU A 99 10.30 13.21 7.90
C GLU A 99 10.77 12.99 6.45
N ARG A 100 10.80 11.75 5.98
CA ARG A 100 11.43 11.38 4.71
C ARG A 100 10.44 11.20 3.57
N GLY A 101 9.17 10.94 3.86
CA GLY A 101 8.11 10.85 2.85
C GLY A 101 8.01 12.12 2.02
N ASN A 102 8.00 13.29 2.69
CA ASN A 102 7.98 14.59 2.03
C ASN A 102 9.22 14.83 1.17
N VAL A 103 10.41 14.46 1.67
CA VAL A 103 11.68 14.63 0.94
C VAL A 103 11.72 13.73 -0.30
N ALA A 104 11.25 12.49 -0.19
CA ALA A 104 11.21 11.58 -1.32
C ALA A 104 10.20 12.02 -2.39
N GLN A 105 9.04 12.52 -1.99
CA GLN A 105 8.06 13.12 -2.92
C GLN A 105 8.65 14.35 -3.63
N ILE A 106 9.37 15.22 -2.91
CA ILE A 106 10.07 16.36 -3.52
C ILE A 106 11.11 15.88 -4.54
N ARG A 107 11.95 14.90 -4.20
CA ARG A 107 12.94 14.34 -5.13
C ARG A 107 12.29 13.71 -6.37
N GLN A 108 11.15 13.05 -6.21
CA GLN A 108 10.39 12.51 -7.33
C GLN A 108 9.86 13.63 -8.23
N LEU A 109 9.31 14.71 -7.64
CA LEU A 109 8.88 15.89 -8.39
C LEU A 109 10.04 16.59 -9.11
N GLU A 110 11.20 16.71 -8.46
CA GLU A 110 12.41 17.27 -9.06
C GLU A 110 12.91 16.42 -10.24
N ALA A 111 12.91 15.08 -10.10
CA ALA A 111 13.26 14.18 -11.19
C ALA A 111 12.28 14.30 -12.36
N LEU A 112 10.98 14.43 -12.07
CA LEU A 112 9.94 14.65 -13.07
C LEU A 112 10.11 16.00 -13.79
N ASP A 113 10.48 17.06 -13.06
CA ASP A 113 10.77 18.39 -13.65
C ASP A 113 11.97 18.32 -14.61
N VAL A 114 13.05 17.64 -14.22
CA VAL A 114 14.22 17.44 -15.10
C VAL A 114 13.84 16.69 -16.37
N GLN A 115 13.06 15.61 -16.25
CA GLN A 115 12.58 14.86 -17.41
C GLN A 115 11.66 15.69 -18.31
N ALA A 116 10.78 16.51 -17.72
CA ALA A 116 9.92 17.42 -18.46
C ALA A 116 10.73 18.46 -19.25
N ARG A 117 11.79 19.03 -18.64
CA ARG A 117 12.70 19.95 -19.34
C ARG A 117 13.47 19.28 -20.46
N GLU A 118 13.96 18.06 -20.24
CA GLU A 118 14.64 17.29 -21.29
C GLU A 118 13.70 17.01 -22.47
N ALA A 119 12.45 16.63 -22.20
CA ALA A 119 11.43 16.44 -23.23
C ALA A 119 11.14 17.74 -23.99
N GLN A 120 11.06 18.88 -23.31
CA GLN A 120 10.89 20.19 -23.95
C GLN A 120 12.07 20.54 -24.87
N LEU A 121 13.32 20.29 -24.45
CA LEU A 121 14.50 20.55 -25.28
C LEU A 121 14.54 19.64 -26.52
N LYS A 122 14.21 18.35 -26.36
CA LYS A 122 14.10 17.40 -27.48
C LYS A 122 12.98 17.81 -28.45
N LEU A 123 11.85 18.29 -27.93
CA LEU A 123 10.76 18.80 -28.76
C LEU A 123 11.19 20.06 -29.53
N ALA A 124 11.87 21.00 -28.87
CA ALA A 124 12.38 22.20 -29.52
C ALA A 124 13.38 21.86 -30.64
N ALA A 125 14.32 20.95 -30.37
CA ALA A 125 15.31 20.51 -31.36
C ALA A 125 14.68 19.80 -32.57
N THR A 126 13.66 18.96 -32.35
CA THR A 126 12.94 18.28 -33.44
C THR A 126 12.11 19.25 -34.27
N LEU A 127 11.47 20.25 -33.64
CA LEU A 127 10.73 21.30 -34.34
C LEU A 127 11.65 22.18 -35.20
N GLU A 128 12.82 22.55 -34.67
CA GLU A 128 13.83 23.33 -35.41
C GLU A 128 14.32 22.56 -36.65
N ALA A 129 14.56 21.25 -36.52
CA ALA A 129 14.92 20.39 -37.65
C ALA A 129 13.83 20.31 -38.73
N MET A 130 12.56 20.51 -38.35
CA MET A 130 11.42 20.60 -39.28
C MET A 130 11.17 22.03 -39.80
N GLY A 131 12.03 23.00 -39.45
CA GLY A 131 11.88 24.40 -39.84
C GLY A 131 10.75 25.14 -39.11
N SER A 132 10.29 24.61 -37.98
CA SER A 132 9.24 25.21 -37.15
C SER A 132 9.85 25.79 -35.86
N SER A 133 9.54 27.03 -35.52
CA SER A 133 10.03 27.66 -34.29
C SER A 133 9.16 27.28 -33.08
N PHE A 134 9.80 26.87 -31.96
CA PHE A 134 9.14 26.72 -30.66
C PHE A 134 9.70 27.73 -29.64
N PRO A 135 8.84 28.41 -28.84
CA PRO A 135 7.38 28.43 -28.94
C PRO A 135 6.89 29.02 -30.27
N PRO A 136 5.70 28.63 -30.76
CA PRO A 136 5.13 29.22 -31.97
C PRO A 136 4.95 30.73 -31.78
N SER A 137 5.22 31.52 -32.81
CA SER A 137 4.92 32.95 -32.80
C SER A 137 3.42 33.19 -32.61
N ASP A 138 3.06 34.34 -32.02
CA ASP A 138 1.65 34.72 -31.84
C ASP A 138 0.88 34.71 -33.17
N ASP A 139 1.52 35.10 -34.28
CA ASP A 139 0.92 35.04 -35.62
C ASP A 139 0.64 33.60 -36.07
N ASN A 140 1.54 32.65 -35.79
CA ASN A 140 1.32 31.23 -36.08
C ASN A 140 0.21 30.65 -35.21
N LEU A 141 0.12 31.07 -33.94
CA LEU A 141 -0.98 30.70 -33.06
C LEU A 141 -2.32 31.21 -33.59
N VAL A 142 -2.40 32.46 -34.02
CA VAL A 142 -3.63 33.03 -34.61
C VAL A 142 -4.01 32.29 -35.90
N THR A 143 -3.03 31.89 -36.71
CA THR A 143 -3.27 31.16 -37.96
C THR A 143 -3.79 29.74 -37.72
N ILE A 144 -3.22 29.00 -36.76
CA ILE A 144 -3.62 27.62 -36.45
C ILE A 144 -4.96 27.57 -35.72
N TYR A 145 -5.16 28.47 -34.76
CA TYR A 145 -6.34 28.48 -33.89
C TYR A 145 -7.45 29.41 -34.38
N GLY A 146 -7.26 30.13 -35.49
CA GLY A 146 -8.25 31.01 -36.13
C GLY A 146 -8.64 32.26 -35.34
N SER A 147 -8.31 32.35 -34.05
CA SER A 147 -8.43 33.55 -33.22
C SER A 147 -7.52 33.45 -31.98
N PRO A 148 -7.05 34.59 -31.41
CA PRO A 148 -6.23 34.63 -30.20
C PRO A 148 -6.94 34.08 -28.94
N GLN A 149 -8.25 33.81 -29.01
CA GLN A 149 -9.02 33.23 -27.90
C GLN A 149 -8.97 31.70 -27.84
N LEU A 150 -8.49 31.04 -28.90
CA LEU A 150 -8.39 29.58 -29.02
C LEU A 150 -6.97 29.03 -28.82
N ALA A 151 -5.97 29.90 -28.70
CA ALA A 151 -4.67 29.48 -28.19
C ALA A 151 -4.87 28.83 -26.81
N PRO A 152 -4.19 27.73 -26.48
CA PRO A 152 -4.28 27.13 -25.15
C PRO A 152 -3.86 28.18 -24.14
N LYS A 153 -4.84 28.84 -23.51
CA LYS A 153 -4.60 29.67 -22.34
C LYS A 153 -3.85 28.77 -21.39
N ALA A 154 -2.67 29.23 -20.92
CA ALA A 154 -2.00 28.64 -19.77
C ALA A 154 -3.10 28.25 -18.80
N MET A 155 -3.25 26.93 -18.57
CA MET A 155 -4.39 26.43 -17.83
C MET A 155 -4.32 27.08 -16.45
N THR A 156 -5.13 28.12 -16.25
CA THR A 156 -5.65 28.41 -14.93
C THR A 156 -6.42 27.14 -14.63
N MET A 157 -5.81 26.23 -13.86
CA MET A 157 -6.47 25.01 -13.42
C MET A 157 -7.79 25.46 -12.80
N LYS A 158 -8.88 25.35 -13.57
CA LYS A 158 -10.19 25.37 -12.98
C LYS A 158 -10.20 24.16 -12.08
N ARG A 159 -10.40 24.43 -10.78
CA ARG A 159 -10.54 23.37 -9.78
C ARG A 159 -11.53 22.35 -10.35
N PRO A 160 -11.17 21.06 -10.49
CA PRO A 160 -12.00 20.04 -11.15
C PRO A 160 -13.40 19.82 -10.54
N HIS A 161 -13.74 20.54 -9.47
CA HIS A 161 -14.94 20.43 -8.67
C HIS A 161 -15.56 21.82 -8.49
N ASP A 162 -16.30 22.29 -9.50
CA ASP A 162 -17.15 23.49 -9.43
C ASP A 162 -18.60 23.16 -8.97
N GLY A 163 -18.92 21.87 -8.74
CA GLY A 163 -20.20 21.42 -8.19
C GLY A 163 -20.07 20.90 -6.76
N PRO A 164 -21.11 21.00 -5.91
CA PRO A 164 -21.14 20.29 -4.63
C PRO A 164 -20.99 18.79 -4.91
N SER A 165 -20.05 18.14 -4.22
CA SER A 165 -19.93 16.68 -4.27
C SER A 165 -21.30 16.08 -3.98
N ALA A 166 -21.82 15.29 -4.92
CA ALA A 166 -23.03 14.54 -4.66
C ALA A 166 -22.70 13.56 -3.53
N THR A 167 -23.36 13.71 -2.39
CA THR A 167 -23.20 12.79 -1.27
C THR A 167 -23.88 11.47 -1.66
N PHE A 168 -23.10 10.41 -1.75
CA PHE A 168 -23.64 9.07 -1.92
C PHE A 168 -24.32 8.62 -0.62
N GLU A 169 -25.40 7.86 -0.72
CA GLU A 169 -26.04 7.26 0.46
C GLU A 169 -25.13 6.16 1.03
N THR A 170 -24.97 6.13 2.35
CA THR A 170 -24.22 5.08 3.05
C THR A 170 -24.91 3.72 2.85
N LYS A 171 -24.14 2.70 2.44
CA LYS A 171 -24.65 1.33 2.24
C LYS A 171 -23.77 0.31 2.95
N THR A 172 -24.38 -0.58 3.71
CA THR A 172 -23.71 -1.68 4.40
C THR A 172 -23.97 -3.01 3.72
N TYR A 173 -22.91 -3.81 3.57
CA TYR A 173 -22.94 -5.15 2.98
C TYR A 173 -22.23 -6.14 3.91
N ASP A 174 -22.89 -7.28 4.17
CA ASP A 174 -22.27 -8.41 4.86
C ASP A 174 -21.59 -9.32 3.83
N LEU A 175 -20.26 -9.42 3.92
CA LEU A 175 -19.41 -10.23 3.04
C LEU A 175 -18.89 -11.51 3.72
N THR A 176 -19.51 -11.93 4.82
CA THR A 176 -19.06 -13.09 5.59
C THR A 176 -19.04 -14.38 4.76
N ASN A 177 -17.85 -14.89 4.47
CA ASN A 177 -17.70 -16.21 3.83
C ASN A 177 -17.77 -17.33 4.88
N TYR A 178 -18.98 -17.86 5.06
CA TYR A 178 -19.24 -18.93 6.02
C TYR A 178 -18.51 -20.23 5.68
N CYS A 179 -18.21 -20.50 4.40
CA CYS A 179 -17.58 -21.74 3.97
C CYS A 179 -16.09 -21.78 4.36
N THR A 180 -15.37 -20.68 4.14
CA THR A 180 -13.95 -20.57 4.56
C THR A 180 -13.83 -20.47 6.08
N SER A 181 -14.73 -19.75 6.74
CA SER A 181 -14.78 -19.65 8.20
C SER A 181 -15.00 -21.01 8.88
N PHE A 182 -15.87 -21.85 8.31
CA PHE A 182 -16.12 -23.19 8.82
C PHE A 182 -14.90 -24.12 8.65
N LEU A 183 -14.24 -24.08 7.49
CA LEU A 183 -13.04 -24.89 7.24
C LEU A 183 -11.86 -24.46 8.12
N ALA A 184 -11.64 -23.15 8.26
CA ALA A 184 -10.59 -22.59 9.12
C ALA A 184 -10.81 -22.96 10.60
N CYS A 185 -12.06 -22.96 11.06
CA CYS A 185 -12.43 -23.44 12.39
C CYS A 185 -12.12 -24.94 12.57
N CYS A 186 -12.39 -25.75 11.54
CA CYS A 186 -12.16 -27.20 11.61
C CYS A 186 -10.67 -27.56 11.58
N CYS A 187 -9.86 -26.85 10.78
CA CYS A 187 -8.41 -27.08 10.67
C CYS A 187 -7.60 -26.50 11.85
N SER A 188 -8.18 -25.57 12.61
CA SER A 188 -7.55 -24.98 13.80
C SER A 188 -7.99 -25.61 15.13
N LEU A 189 -8.65 -26.78 15.08
CA LEU A 189 -9.21 -27.47 16.26
C LEU A 189 -10.13 -26.56 17.10
N GLY A 190 -10.88 -25.66 16.44
CA GLY A 190 -11.79 -24.73 17.10
C GLY A 190 -11.14 -23.50 17.74
N MET A 191 -9.81 -23.36 17.70
CA MET A 191 -9.09 -22.25 18.31
C MET A 191 -9.15 -20.96 17.48
N ALA A 192 -9.30 -21.05 16.15
CA ALA A 192 -9.48 -19.87 15.30
C ALA A 192 -10.94 -19.38 15.24
N GLY A 193 -11.86 -20.08 15.91
CA GLY A 193 -13.27 -19.71 16.02
C GLY A 193 -14.09 -19.86 14.73
N PRO A 194 -15.39 -20.18 14.81
CA PRO A 194 -16.27 -20.36 13.65
C PRO A 194 -16.85 -19.06 13.05
N CYS A 195 -16.40 -17.87 13.45
CA CYS A 195 -17.16 -16.64 13.20
C CYS A 195 -16.28 -15.45 12.79
N THR A 196 -15.52 -15.56 11.70
CA THR A 196 -14.94 -14.35 11.08
C THR A 196 -16.03 -13.67 10.26
N HIS A 197 -16.59 -12.58 10.79
CA HIS A 197 -17.53 -11.71 10.12
C HIS A 197 -16.78 -10.59 9.40
N VAL A 198 -17.16 -10.32 8.15
CA VAL A 198 -16.61 -9.22 7.37
C VAL A 198 -17.79 -8.36 6.93
N GLU A 199 -17.84 -7.13 7.42
CA GLU A 199 -18.82 -6.12 7.05
C GLU A 199 -18.13 -5.00 6.26
N VAL A 200 -18.74 -4.56 5.16
CA VAL A 200 -18.25 -3.42 4.38
C VAL A 200 -19.30 -2.34 4.35
N GLU A 201 -18.97 -1.17 4.89
CA GLU A 201 -19.76 0.05 4.86
C GLU A 201 -19.18 0.99 3.80
N LEU A 202 -19.99 1.32 2.78
CA LEU A 202 -19.67 2.29 1.76
C LEU A 202 -20.15 3.67 2.23
N ASP A 203 -19.27 4.44 2.85
CA ASP A 203 -19.54 5.81 3.26
C ASP A 203 -19.43 6.78 2.07
N PRO A 204 -19.80 8.07 2.19
CA PRO A 204 -19.76 9.01 1.07
C PRO A 204 -18.35 9.29 0.51
N GLU A 205 -17.31 9.15 1.34
CA GLU A 205 -15.92 9.52 0.98
C GLU A 205 -14.94 8.34 1.05
N GLU A 206 -15.28 7.26 1.77
CA GLU A 206 -14.42 6.10 2.00
C GLU A 206 -15.20 4.80 2.16
N MET A 207 -14.54 3.67 1.92
CA MET A 207 -15.02 2.33 2.23
C MET A 207 -14.46 1.93 3.60
N VAL A 208 -15.32 1.49 4.51
CA VAL A 208 -14.94 0.96 5.82
C VAL A 208 -15.17 -0.55 5.83
N GLN A 209 -14.11 -1.33 5.87
CA GLN A 209 -14.17 -2.78 6.02
C GLN A 209 -13.91 -3.15 7.48
N THR A 210 -14.90 -3.76 8.12
CA THR A 210 -14.82 -4.23 9.51
C THR A 210 -14.80 -5.76 9.52
N THR A 211 -13.64 -6.31 9.86
CA THR A 211 -13.46 -7.75 10.07
C THR A 211 -13.48 -8.03 11.57
N SER A 212 -14.50 -8.75 12.04
CA SER A 212 -14.61 -9.18 13.43
C SER A 212 -14.56 -10.70 13.55
N ASN A 213 -13.87 -11.18 14.57
CA ASN A 213 -13.96 -12.55 15.03
C ASN A 213 -14.12 -12.53 16.55
N TRP A 214 -14.20 -13.71 17.16
CA TRP A 214 -14.41 -13.82 18.61
C TRP A 214 -13.32 -13.11 19.45
N CYS A 215 -12.12 -12.95 18.90
CA CYS A 215 -10.96 -12.43 19.61
C CYS A 215 -10.60 -10.98 19.24
N MET A 216 -11.06 -10.49 18.09
CA MET A 216 -10.57 -9.24 17.50
C MET A 216 -11.63 -8.60 16.60
N THR A 217 -11.62 -7.29 16.56
CA THR A 217 -12.29 -6.51 15.51
C THR A 217 -11.26 -5.56 14.92
N THR A 218 -11.07 -5.66 13.60
CA THR A 218 -10.18 -4.80 12.81
C THR A 218 -11.05 -4.01 11.85
N SER A 219 -10.83 -2.70 11.77
CA SER A 219 -11.50 -1.83 10.82
C SER A 219 -10.45 -1.16 9.95
N GLN A 220 -10.60 -1.26 8.64
CA GLN A 220 -9.77 -0.61 7.64
C GLN A 220 -10.62 0.39 6.88
N ARG A 221 -10.09 1.60 6.70
CA ARG A 221 -10.74 2.68 5.95
C ARG A 221 -9.93 2.97 4.70
N THR A 222 -10.56 2.85 3.54
CA THR A 222 -9.91 3.03 2.24
C THR A 222 -10.67 4.09 1.44
N PRO A 223 -10.08 5.26 1.16
CA PRO A 223 -10.67 6.28 0.31
C PRO A 223 -10.98 5.72 -1.08
N TYR A 224 -12.11 6.11 -1.70
CA TYR A 224 -12.46 5.61 -3.04
C TYR A 224 -11.40 5.90 -4.11
N ALA A 225 -10.63 6.97 -3.95
CA ALA A 225 -9.54 7.32 -4.85
C ALA A 225 -8.35 6.35 -4.82
N GLN A 226 -8.26 5.52 -3.78
CA GLN A 226 -7.21 4.52 -3.59
C GLN A 226 -7.68 3.10 -3.91
N LEU A 227 -9.00 2.89 -4.10
CA LEU A 227 -9.50 1.61 -4.58
C LEU A 227 -9.00 1.40 -6.01
N GLY A 228 -8.25 0.32 -6.24
CA GLY A 228 -7.86 -0.13 -7.56
C GLY A 228 -9.04 -0.65 -8.39
N SER A 229 -8.80 -1.60 -9.30
CA SER A 229 -9.89 -2.35 -9.92
C SER A 229 -10.57 -3.24 -8.88
N VAL A 230 -11.90 -3.15 -8.78
CA VAL A 230 -12.70 -4.07 -7.95
C VAL A 230 -12.95 -5.33 -8.76
N ASP A 231 -11.97 -6.23 -8.74
CA ASP A 231 -12.08 -7.52 -9.42
C ASP A 231 -12.73 -8.55 -8.50
N VAL A 232 -13.65 -9.35 -9.05
CA VAL A 232 -14.31 -10.43 -8.31
C VAL A 232 -13.53 -11.71 -8.53
N GLU A 233 -12.75 -12.10 -7.53
CA GLU A 233 -12.04 -13.37 -7.57
C GLU A 233 -12.97 -14.52 -7.18
N SER A 234 -12.95 -15.60 -7.97
CA SER A 234 -13.69 -16.81 -7.62
C SER A 234 -12.72 -17.84 -7.05
N ALA A 235 -12.77 -18.02 -5.73
CA ALA A 235 -12.04 -19.07 -5.05
C ALA A 235 -12.93 -20.32 -4.91
N CYS A 236 -12.41 -21.50 -5.27
CA CYS A 236 -13.07 -22.80 -5.05
C CYS A 236 -14.50 -22.92 -5.63
N GLY A 237 -14.69 -22.75 -6.94
CA GLY A 237 -15.87 -23.21 -7.72
C GLY A 237 -17.23 -22.55 -7.46
N CYS A 238 -17.50 -22.06 -6.24
CA CYS A 238 -18.76 -21.46 -5.81
C CYS A 238 -18.58 -20.31 -4.80
N CYS A 239 -17.36 -20.02 -4.31
CA CYS A 239 -17.11 -18.84 -3.48
C CYS A 239 -16.59 -17.67 -4.33
N LYS A 240 -17.01 -16.46 -3.96
CA LYS A 240 -16.51 -15.20 -4.52
C LYS A 240 -15.97 -14.37 -3.37
N SER A 241 -14.80 -13.77 -3.55
CA SER A 241 -14.20 -12.83 -2.61
C SER A 241 -13.82 -11.56 -3.35
N ILE A 242 -13.92 -10.44 -2.65
CA ILE A 242 -13.28 -9.20 -3.07
C ILE A 242 -11.85 -9.28 -2.53
N PRO A 243 -10.81 -9.01 -3.34
CA PRO A 243 -9.44 -9.00 -2.87
C PRO A 243 -9.25 -7.95 -1.77
N ASP A 244 -8.36 -8.22 -0.81
CA ASP A 244 -7.98 -7.23 0.20
C ASP A 244 -7.36 -6.02 -0.51
N VAL A 245 -7.89 -4.83 -0.22
CA VAL A 245 -7.44 -3.55 -0.81
C VAL A 245 -6.37 -2.91 0.05
#